data_AF-A0A850ADG2-F1
#
_entry.id   AF-A0A850ADG2-F1
#
_cell.length_a   1.000
_cell.length_b   1.000
_cell.length_c   1.000
_cell.angle_alpha   90.00
_cell.angle_beta   90.00
_cell.angle_gamma   90.00
#
_symmetry.space_group_name_H-M   'P 1'
#
loop_
_entity.id
_entity.type
_entity.pdbx_description
1 polymer ?
#
loop_
_entity_poly.entity_id
_entity_poly.type
_entity_poly.pdbx_seq_one_letter_code
_entity_poly.pdbx_strand_id
1 'polypeptide(L)'
;MFSEFLVAYYRIKRYFLDHRVAERPQFERLRERFYRQLWEDAAAEIGAKLEEFGYGYYKISRDAAYTFVQEAKVMLDDHLSLRMAGNKPLVHRILAERNYPVQDYLEYRLHSLGKALEFIRKTGGPCVVKPAAATGAGNGVTTKIRTLSQLRKASWWAATFSERLLIEKEIAGSSYRLLYLNGRFIDAVRRDPPVVVGDGKRSLKELMQSENRKRLQAPEIIALSPLEIDYECKLCLQQQGYSLGYRPGAGEKIALKTVVNQNTAAENESVRQIVHPSTIKIGAEIADLFKLKLVGVDLITPDITRPLAEVGGVINEINTNPGLHHHYLIKNKSENAGVAGAILEYILSRHRAFALFIVPLNANVFQSLCALSWVHYFFLAPLIHKEMSEA
;
A
#
# COMPACT_ATOMS: atom_id res chain seq x y z
N MET A 1 -32.47 -4.78 -10.41
CA MET A 1 -33.10 -5.99 -9.81
C MET A 1 -32.19 -7.23 -9.78
N PHE A 2 -32.01 -8.04 -10.84
CA PHE A 2 -31.27 -9.33 -10.71
C PHE A 2 -29.80 -9.17 -10.27
N SER A 3 -29.12 -8.12 -10.71
CA SER A 3 -27.75 -7.79 -10.28
C SER A 3 -27.64 -7.40 -8.81
N GLU A 4 -28.65 -6.71 -8.26
CA GLU A 4 -28.65 -6.25 -6.87
C GLU A 4 -28.87 -7.40 -5.90
N PHE A 5 -29.77 -8.35 -6.23
CA PHE A 5 -29.94 -9.57 -5.45
C PHE A 5 -28.64 -10.40 -5.38
N LEU A 6 -27.91 -10.51 -6.50
CA LEU A 6 -26.62 -11.19 -6.52
C LEU A 6 -25.55 -10.44 -5.73
N VAL A 7 -25.45 -9.11 -5.86
CA VAL A 7 -24.54 -8.33 -5.02
C VAL A 7 -24.91 -8.46 -3.54
N ALA A 8 -26.19 -8.42 -3.18
CA ALA A 8 -26.66 -8.66 -1.83
C ALA A 8 -26.27 -10.07 -1.35
N TYR A 9 -26.44 -11.10 -2.19
CA TYR A 9 -25.98 -12.46 -1.90
C TYR A 9 -24.47 -12.51 -1.64
N TYR A 10 -23.65 -11.85 -2.47
CA TYR A 10 -22.20 -11.79 -2.26
C TYR A 10 -21.83 -10.94 -1.03
N ARG A 11 -22.57 -9.88 -0.71
CA ARG A 11 -22.39 -9.09 0.53
C ARG A 11 -22.72 -9.93 1.75
N ILE A 12 -23.80 -10.69 1.73
CA ILE A 12 -24.17 -11.64 2.80
C ILE A 12 -23.12 -12.74 2.91
N LYS A 13 -22.67 -13.30 1.79
CA LYS A 13 -21.60 -14.31 1.78
C LYS A 13 -20.29 -13.75 2.29
N ARG A 14 -19.95 -12.49 1.96
CA ARG A 14 -18.79 -11.78 2.52
C ARG A 14 -18.97 -11.60 4.02
N TYR A 15 -20.13 -11.12 4.47
CA TYR A 15 -20.44 -11.00 5.89
C TYR A 15 -20.21 -12.33 6.60
N PHE A 16 -20.74 -13.45 6.09
CA PHE A 16 -20.47 -14.76 6.67
C PHE A 16 -19.03 -15.23 6.51
N LEU A 17 -18.28 -14.84 5.48
CA LEU A 17 -16.84 -15.14 5.36
C LEU A 17 -16.05 -14.35 6.42
N ASP A 18 -16.31 -13.05 6.53
CA ASP A 18 -15.74 -12.15 7.53
C ASP A 18 -16.02 -12.68 8.96
N HIS A 19 -17.21 -13.23 9.22
CA HIS A 19 -17.59 -13.82 10.51
C HIS A 19 -17.18 -15.29 10.68
N ARG A 20 -16.79 -16.00 9.60
CA ARG A 20 -16.27 -17.38 9.67
C ARG A 20 -14.78 -17.43 9.98
N VAL A 21 -14.04 -16.34 9.73
CA VAL A 21 -12.69 -16.21 10.25
C VAL A 21 -12.82 -15.79 11.72
N ALA A 22 -13.20 -16.74 12.58
CA ALA A 22 -13.32 -16.53 14.02
C ALA A 22 -12.03 -15.96 14.65
N GLU A 23 -10.91 -16.12 13.96
CA GLU A 23 -9.57 -15.66 14.32
C GLU A 23 -9.32 -14.17 14.02
N ARG A 24 -10.19 -13.47 13.26
CA ARG A 24 -9.96 -12.06 12.88
C ARG A 24 -9.70 -11.13 14.07
N PRO A 25 -10.50 -11.15 15.15
CA PRO A 25 -10.23 -10.37 16.36
C PRO A 25 -8.90 -10.72 17.04
N GLN A 26 -8.37 -11.93 16.81
CA GLN A 26 -7.04 -12.31 17.32
C GLN A 26 -5.93 -11.76 16.43
N PHE A 27 -6.10 -11.74 15.11
CA PHE A 27 -5.18 -11.10 14.17
C PHE A 27 -5.17 -9.57 14.27
N GLU A 28 -6.29 -8.94 14.61
CA GLU A 28 -6.36 -7.50 14.90
C GLU A 28 -5.52 -7.16 16.13
N ARG A 29 -5.70 -7.88 17.24
CA ARG A 29 -4.85 -7.76 18.44
C ARG A 29 -3.37 -8.05 18.16
N LEU A 30 -3.09 -9.03 17.30
CA LEU A 30 -1.72 -9.36 16.88
C LEU A 30 -1.08 -8.18 16.11
N ARG A 31 -1.85 -7.52 15.24
CA ARG A 31 -1.44 -6.35 14.47
C ARG A 31 -1.20 -5.14 15.37
N GLU A 32 -2.09 -4.88 16.31
CA GLU A 32 -1.90 -3.82 17.31
C GLU A 32 -0.62 -4.03 18.11
N ARG A 33 -0.40 -5.26 18.62
CA ARG A 33 0.82 -5.62 19.35
C ARG A 33 2.07 -5.43 18.49
N PHE A 34 2.03 -5.85 17.23
CA PHE A 34 3.14 -5.68 16.29
C PHE A 34 3.49 -4.21 16.08
N TYR A 35 2.50 -3.37 15.75
CA TYR A 35 2.77 -1.95 15.49
C TYR A 35 3.16 -1.18 16.75
N ARG A 36 2.59 -1.53 17.91
CA ARG A 36 3.04 -0.96 19.19
C ARG A 36 4.52 -1.24 19.41
N GLN A 37 4.96 -2.51 19.31
CA GLN A 37 6.37 -2.87 19.48
C GLN A 37 7.25 -2.18 18.44
N LEU A 38 6.84 -2.17 17.18
CA LEU A 38 7.56 -1.50 16.10
C LEU A 38 7.82 -0.02 16.42
N TRP A 39 6.81 0.70 16.89
CA TRP A 39 6.93 2.11 17.20
C TRP A 39 7.69 2.36 18.52
N GLU A 40 7.59 1.45 19.49
CA GLU A 40 8.36 1.49 20.73
C GLU A 40 9.86 1.33 20.46
N ASP A 41 10.24 0.32 19.66
CA ASP A 41 11.63 0.09 19.23
C ASP A 41 12.17 1.28 18.42
N ALA A 42 11.38 1.77 17.45
CA ALA A 42 11.77 2.91 16.62
C ALA A 42 11.89 4.21 17.42
N ALA A 43 11.03 4.43 18.42
CA ALA A 43 11.13 5.59 19.30
C ALA A 43 12.39 5.50 20.17
N ALA A 44 12.67 4.34 20.76
CA ALA A 44 13.88 4.11 21.54
C ALA A 44 15.16 4.34 20.73
N GLU A 45 15.20 3.85 19.48
CA GLU A 45 16.34 4.02 18.56
C GLU A 45 16.73 5.50 18.36
N ILE A 46 15.73 6.38 18.26
CA ILE A 46 15.96 7.82 18.01
C ILE A 46 15.91 8.68 19.28
N GLY A 47 15.85 8.07 20.47
CA GLY A 47 15.72 8.78 21.76
C GLY A 47 14.40 9.52 21.94
N ALA A 48 13.32 9.04 21.32
CA ALA A 48 11.96 9.52 21.53
C ALA A 48 11.22 8.66 22.57
N LYS A 49 10.14 9.21 23.12
CA LYS A 49 9.25 8.54 24.06
C LYS A 49 7.93 8.19 23.36
N LEU A 50 7.43 6.99 23.58
CA LEU A 50 6.09 6.56 23.17
C LEU A 50 5.12 6.60 24.37
N GLU A 51 3.93 7.16 24.15
CA GLU A 51 2.83 7.23 25.12
C GLU A 51 1.54 6.73 24.47
N GLU A 52 0.79 5.86 25.16
CA GLU A 52 -0.53 5.42 24.70
C GLU A 52 -1.54 6.58 24.82
N PHE A 53 -2.28 6.85 23.74
CA PHE A 53 -3.22 7.98 23.65
C PHE A 53 -4.68 7.53 23.47
N GLY A 54 -4.95 6.24 23.71
CA GLY A 54 -6.28 5.63 23.60
C GLY A 54 -6.72 5.34 22.15
N TYR A 55 -7.73 4.49 21.99
CA TYR A 55 -8.32 4.13 20.69
C TYR A 55 -7.30 3.66 19.62
N GLY A 56 -6.21 3.01 20.06
CA GLY A 56 -5.12 2.54 19.19
C GLY A 56 -4.18 3.64 18.68
N TYR A 57 -4.31 4.88 19.17
CA TYR A 57 -3.38 5.96 18.88
C TYR A 57 -2.22 5.96 19.88
N TYR A 58 -1.03 6.22 19.38
CA TYR A 58 0.17 6.44 20.18
C TYR A 58 0.76 7.80 19.87
N LYS A 59 1.13 8.54 20.91
CA LYS A 59 1.90 9.78 20.81
C LYS A 59 3.37 9.44 20.92
N ILE A 60 4.18 9.95 19.99
CA ILE A 60 5.63 9.81 20.03
C ILE A 60 6.24 11.21 20.10
N SER A 61 7.11 11.47 21.08
CA SER A 61 7.70 12.78 21.31
C SER A 61 9.21 12.75 21.56
N ARG A 62 9.90 13.80 21.13
CA ARG A 62 11.31 14.08 21.43
C ARG A 62 11.48 15.59 21.57
N ASP A 63 11.95 16.04 22.73
CA ASP A 63 11.95 17.46 23.12
C ASP A 63 10.54 18.10 22.99
N ALA A 64 10.44 19.24 22.30
CA ALA A 64 9.18 19.93 22.00
C ALA A 64 8.41 19.34 20.79
N ALA A 65 9.01 18.41 20.03
CA ALA A 65 8.38 17.82 18.86
C ALA A 65 7.56 16.58 19.22
N TYR A 66 6.42 16.38 18.55
CA TYR A 66 5.62 15.17 18.70
C TYR A 66 4.87 14.83 17.41
N THR A 67 4.44 13.56 17.30
CA THR A 67 3.52 13.07 16.27
C THR A 67 2.58 12.04 16.87
N PHE A 68 1.47 11.77 16.18
CA PHE A 68 0.61 10.62 16.46
C PHE A 68 0.75 9.55 15.38
N VAL A 69 0.64 8.29 15.79
CA VAL A 69 0.63 7.13 14.90
C VAL A 69 -0.55 6.22 15.25
N GLN A 70 -1.06 5.50 14.25
CA GLN A 70 -2.06 4.44 14.42
C GLN A 70 -1.79 3.34 13.39
N GLU A 71 -1.42 2.14 13.85
CA GLU A 71 -0.86 1.09 12.99
C GLU A 71 0.27 1.64 12.11
N ALA A 72 0.19 1.52 10.77
CA ALA A 72 1.15 2.09 9.83
C ALA A 72 0.90 3.57 9.48
N LYS A 73 -0.19 4.17 9.95
CA LYS A 73 -0.55 5.56 9.62
C LYS A 73 0.29 6.52 10.42
N VAL A 74 0.76 7.57 9.76
CA VAL A 74 1.57 8.65 10.35
C VAL A 74 1.02 10.02 9.93
N MET A 75 1.30 11.06 10.71
CA MET A 75 0.89 12.43 10.40
C MET A 75 1.87 13.14 9.46
N LEU A 76 2.10 12.58 8.27
CA LEU A 76 3.10 13.10 7.35
C LEU A 76 2.55 13.73 6.06
N ASP A 77 1.41 13.21 5.59
CA ASP A 77 0.82 13.56 4.30
C ASP A 77 -0.56 14.19 4.48
N ASP A 78 -0.89 15.17 3.63
CA ASP A 78 -2.18 15.83 3.69
C ASP A 78 -3.31 14.96 3.13
N HIS A 79 -4.54 15.21 3.61
CA HIS A 79 -5.69 14.39 3.27
C HIS A 79 -6.02 14.37 1.77
N LEU A 80 -5.80 15.47 1.04
CA LEU A 80 -6.14 15.55 -0.38
C LEU A 80 -5.17 14.72 -1.21
N SER A 81 -3.87 14.82 -0.94
CA SER A 81 -2.83 14.00 -1.60
C SER A 81 -3.06 12.51 -1.36
N LEU A 82 -3.35 12.11 -0.11
CA LEU A 82 -3.70 10.73 0.24
C LEU A 82 -4.93 10.22 -0.53
N ARG A 83 -5.96 11.07 -0.71
CA ARG A 83 -7.17 10.73 -1.46
C ARG A 83 -6.94 10.62 -2.97
N MET A 84 -6.13 11.51 -3.54
CA MET A 84 -5.80 11.48 -4.97
C MET A 84 -5.01 10.22 -5.31
N ALA A 85 -3.96 9.92 -4.55
CA ALA A 85 -3.13 8.75 -4.77
C ALA A 85 -3.83 7.43 -4.39
N GLY A 86 -4.84 7.46 -3.50
CA GLY A 86 -5.71 6.32 -3.24
C GLY A 86 -6.73 6.02 -4.34
N ASN A 87 -6.91 6.92 -5.32
CA ASN A 87 -7.85 6.75 -6.42
C ASN A 87 -7.18 6.04 -7.60
N LYS A 88 -7.29 4.71 -7.65
CA LYS A 88 -6.61 3.87 -8.65
C LYS A 88 -6.90 4.29 -10.11
N PRO A 89 -8.15 4.49 -10.56
CA PRO A 89 -8.41 4.96 -11.92
C PRO A 89 -7.75 6.31 -12.24
N LEU A 90 -7.74 7.24 -11.29
CA LEU A 90 -7.11 8.55 -11.46
C LEU A 90 -5.60 8.41 -11.59
N VAL A 91 -4.96 7.69 -10.66
CA VAL A 91 -3.52 7.42 -10.66
C VAL A 91 -3.11 6.76 -11.97
N HIS A 92 -3.82 5.70 -12.36
CA HIS A 92 -3.50 4.93 -13.55
C HIS A 92 -3.58 5.79 -14.82
N ARG A 93 -4.61 6.67 -14.93
CA ARG A 93 -4.72 7.62 -16.04
C ARG A 93 -3.54 8.61 -16.06
N ILE A 94 -3.23 9.23 -14.92
CA ILE A 94 -2.15 10.22 -14.78
C ILE A 94 -0.80 9.62 -15.17
N LEU A 95 -0.54 8.37 -14.76
CA LEU A 95 0.69 7.65 -15.07
C LEU A 95 0.76 7.28 -16.56
N ALA A 96 -0.33 6.79 -17.14
CA ALA A 96 -0.41 6.48 -18.57
C ALA A 96 -0.19 7.72 -19.45
N GLU A 97 -0.81 8.86 -19.12
CA GLU A 97 -0.63 10.15 -19.83
C GLU A 97 0.82 10.65 -19.81
N ARG A 98 1.61 10.21 -18.83
CA ARG A 98 3.04 10.54 -18.67
C ARG A 98 3.98 9.46 -19.19
N ASN A 99 3.46 8.45 -19.88
CA ASN A 99 4.23 7.33 -20.43
C ASN A 99 4.97 6.49 -19.37
N TYR A 100 4.50 6.48 -18.12
CA TYR A 100 4.99 5.51 -17.15
C TYR A 100 4.48 4.10 -17.50
N PRO A 101 5.25 3.04 -17.23
CA PRO A 101 4.84 1.68 -17.53
C PRO A 101 3.71 1.25 -16.59
N VAL A 102 2.49 1.22 -17.12
CA VAL A 102 1.28 0.75 -16.43
C VAL A 102 0.56 -0.25 -17.32
N GLN A 103 -0.22 -1.15 -16.73
CA GLN A 103 -0.94 -2.17 -17.47
C GLN A 103 -2.15 -1.61 -18.22
N ASP A 104 -2.56 -2.24 -19.32
CA ASP A 104 -3.83 -1.87 -19.96
C ASP A 104 -4.98 -2.06 -18.97
N TYR A 105 -5.93 -1.11 -18.95
CA TYR A 105 -7.05 -1.14 -18.02
C TYR A 105 -8.35 -0.62 -18.62
N LEU A 106 -9.46 -1.01 -18.01
CA LEU A 106 -10.79 -0.46 -18.26
C LEU A 106 -11.56 -0.32 -16.96
N GLU A 107 -12.14 0.86 -16.75
CA GLU A 107 -13.12 1.07 -15.69
C GLU A 107 -14.53 0.69 -16.16
N TYR A 108 -15.28 -0.02 -15.33
CA TYR A 108 -16.64 -0.45 -15.65
C TYR A 108 -17.50 -0.64 -14.40
N ARG A 109 -18.81 -0.84 -14.62
CA ARG A 109 -19.81 -1.22 -13.60
C ARG A 109 -20.48 -2.54 -13.97
N LEU A 110 -21.18 -3.16 -13.02
CA LEU A 110 -21.88 -4.44 -13.23
C LEU A 110 -22.87 -4.42 -14.41
N HIS A 111 -23.57 -3.31 -14.64
CA HIS A 111 -24.50 -3.19 -15.76
C HIS A 111 -23.79 -3.07 -17.13
N SER A 112 -22.46 -2.95 -17.14
CA SER A 112 -21.63 -2.76 -18.34
C SER A 112 -20.60 -3.88 -18.56
N LEU A 113 -20.88 -5.09 -18.06
CA LEU A 113 -20.01 -6.26 -18.21
C LEU A 113 -19.60 -6.57 -19.67
N GLY A 114 -20.43 -6.21 -20.65
CA GLY A 114 -20.09 -6.35 -22.06
C GLY A 114 -18.80 -5.65 -22.46
N LYS A 115 -18.54 -4.44 -21.92
CA LYS A 115 -17.30 -3.69 -22.17
C LYS A 115 -16.08 -4.42 -21.60
N ALA A 116 -16.20 -4.95 -20.38
CA ALA A 116 -15.13 -5.75 -19.76
C ALA A 116 -14.87 -7.07 -20.51
N LEU A 117 -15.90 -7.70 -21.07
CA LEU A 117 -15.72 -8.89 -21.90
C LEU A 117 -14.99 -8.56 -23.21
N GLU A 118 -15.32 -7.45 -23.84
CA GLU A 118 -14.61 -6.97 -25.03
C GLU A 118 -13.15 -6.65 -24.72
N PHE A 119 -12.88 -6.05 -23.55
CA PHE A 119 -11.52 -5.82 -23.06
C PHE A 119 -10.72 -7.12 -22.92
N ILE A 120 -11.29 -8.18 -22.33
CA ILE A 120 -10.64 -9.51 -22.25
C ILE A 120 -10.29 -10.04 -23.65
N ARG A 121 -11.23 -9.95 -24.60
CA ARG A 121 -11.02 -10.41 -25.99
C ARG A 121 -9.89 -9.64 -26.68
N LYS A 122 -9.83 -8.31 -26.50
CA LYS A 122 -8.78 -7.46 -27.07
C LYS A 122 -7.41 -7.71 -26.44
N THR A 123 -7.37 -7.99 -25.14
CA THR A 123 -6.12 -8.20 -24.39
C THR A 123 -5.39 -9.47 -24.85
N GLY A 124 -6.12 -10.51 -25.29
CA GLY A 124 -5.55 -11.78 -25.75
C GLY A 124 -4.90 -12.63 -24.64
N GLY A 125 -5.03 -12.23 -23.38
CA GLY A 125 -4.42 -12.87 -22.21
C GLY A 125 -5.32 -12.84 -20.98
N PRO A 126 -4.87 -13.39 -19.83
CA PRO A 126 -5.62 -13.30 -18.59
C PRO A 126 -5.75 -11.85 -18.11
N CYS A 127 -6.85 -11.57 -17.41
CA CYS A 127 -7.13 -10.29 -16.79
C CYS A 127 -7.30 -10.42 -15.28
N VAL A 128 -7.13 -9.29 -14.60
CA VAL A 128 -7.42 -9.10 -13.17
C VAL A 128 -8.65 -8.21 -13.04
N VAL A 129 -9.58 -8.58 -12.16
CA VAL A 129 -10.70 -7.70 -11.76
C VAL A 129 -10.48 -7.28 -10.32
N LYS A 130 -10.61 -5.98 -10.06
CA LYS A 130 -10.49 -5.41 -8.71
C LYS A 130 -11.47 -4.24 -8.50
N PRO A 131 -11.87 -3.96 -7.25
CA PRO A 131 -12.63 -2.74 -6.95
C PRO A 131 -11.80 -1.49 -7.26
N ALA A 132 -12.43 -0.42 -7.74
CA ALA A 132 -11.72 0.83 -8.05
C ALA A 132 -11.27 1.60 -6.80
N ALA A 133 -11.88 1.32 -5.65
CA ALA A 133 -11.56 1.90 -4.35
C ALA A 133 -11.72 0.85 -3.23
N ALA A 134 -11.22 1.16 -2.03
CA ALA A 134 -11.38 0.33 -0.81
C ALA A 134 -10.82 -1.11 -0.90
N THR A 135 -9.68 -1.30 -1.58
CA THR A 135 -9.06 -2.63 -1.80
C THR A 135 -7.90 -2.94 -0.84
N GLY A 136 -7.83 -2.31 0.33
CA GLY A 136 -6.76 -2.59 1.30
C GLY A 136 -6.62 -4.10 1.51
N ALA A 137 -5.37 -4.60 1.57
CA ALA A 137 -5.03 -6.02 1.69
C ALA A 137 -5.49 -6.95 0.54
N GLY A 138 -5.74 -6.42 -0.67
CA GLY A 138 -6.12 -7.23 -1.84
C GLY A 138 -7.58 -7.70 -1.84
N ASN A 139 -8.41 -7.08 -1.01
CA ASN A 139 -9.83 -7.40 -0.91
C ASN A 139 -10.56 -7.15 -2.23
N GLY A 140 -11.36 -8.13 -2.66
CA GLY A 140 -12.14 -8.05 -3.90
C GLY A 140 -11.34 -8.29 -5.18
N VAL A 141 -10.03 -8.54 -5.10
CA VAL A 141 -9.20 -8.84 -6.26
C VAL A 141 -9.42 -10.28 -6.71
N THR A 142 -9.48 -10.50 -8.03
CA THR A 142 -9.53 -11.83 -8.63
C THR A 142 -8.67 -11.85 -9.89
N THR A 143 -7.77 -12.82 -10.00
CA THR A 143 -6.80 -12.92 -11.11
C THR A 143 -7.20 -14.02 -12.10
N LYS A 144 -6.41 -14.18 -13.19
CA LYS A 144 -6.49 -15.28 -14.15
C LYS A 144 -7.85 -15.38 -14.86
N ILE A 145 -8.55 -14.27 -15.00
CA ILE A 145 -9.87 -14.19 -15.63
C ILE A 145 -9.72 -14.25 -17.15
N ARG A 146 -10.40 -15.21 -17.78
CA ARG A 146 -10.36 -15.44 -19.24
C ARG A 146 -11.74 -15.56 -19.86
N THR A 147 -12.75 -15.93 -19.07
CA THR A 147 -14.10 -16.25 -19.58
C THR A 147 -15.15 -15.31 -19.00
N LEU A 148 -16.29 -15.19 -19.69
CA LEU A 148 -17.44 -14.42 -19.20
C LEU A 148 -17.95 -14.93 -17.83
N SER A 149 -17.91 -16.24 -17.60
CA SER A 149 -18.33 -16.85 -16.32
C SER A 149 -17.43 -16.41 -15.17
N GLN A 150 -16.11 -16.43 -15.38
CA GLN A 150 -15.13 -15.93 -14.41
C GLN A 150 -15.31 -14.42 -14.19
N LEU A 151 -15.43 -13.64 -15.27
CA LEU A 151 -15.63 -12.19 -15.22
C LEU A 151 -16.87 -11.82 -14.40
N ARG A 152 -18.01 -12.49 -14.62
CA ARG A 152 -19.24 -12.24 -13.85
C ARG A 152 -19.03 -12.45 -12.35
N LYS A 153 -18.46 -13.61 -11.96
CA LYS A 153 -18.25 -13.96 -10.56
C LYS A 153 -17.25 -13.02 -9.88
N ALA A 154 -16.13 -12.74 -10.55
CA ALA A 154 -15.13 -11.79 -10.08
C ALA A 154 -15.73 -10.38 -9.90
N SER A 155 -16.53 -9.92 -10.86
CA SER A 155 -17.17 -8.61 -10.80
C SER A 155 -18.17 -8.50 -9.64
N TRP A 156 -18.98 -9.55 -9.41
CA TRP A 156 -19.91 -9.55 -8.27
C TRP A 156 -19.18 -9.56 -6.92
N TRP A 157 -18.08 -10.30 -6.82
CA TRP A 157 -17.24 -10.30 -5.63
C TRP A 157 -16.62 -8.91 -5.38
N ALA A 158 -15.99 -8.32 -6.40
CA ALA A 158 -15.40 -6.99 -6.33
C ALA A 158 -16.47 -5.91 -6.00
N ALA A 159 -17.68 -6.04 -6.55
CA ALA A 159 -18.80 -5.12 -6.31
C ALA A 159 -19.31 -5.10 -4.86
N THR A 160 -18.90 -6.05 -4.02
CA THR A 160 -19.16 -5.98 -2.58
C THR A 160 -18.34 -4.89 -1.88
N PHE A 161 -17.24 -4.44 -2.50
CA PHE A 161 -16.32 -3.44 -1.96
C PHE A 161 -16.47 -2.07 -2.64
N SER A 162 -16.72 -2.04 -3.95
CA SER A 162 -16.92 -0.79 -4.68
C SER A 162 -17.86 -0.99 -5.86
N GLU A 163 -18.76 -0.03 -6.12
CA GLU A 163 -19.64 -0.07 -7.30
C GLU A 163 -18.87 0.13 -8.62
N ARG A 164 -17.75 0.86 -8.56
CA ARG A 164 -16.85 1.07 -9.70
C ARG A 164 -15.79 -0.02 -9.66
N LEU A 165 -15.59 -0.69 -10.78
CA LEU A 165 -14.67 -1.81 -10.94
C LEU A 165 -13.60 -1.47 -11.96
N LEU A 166 -12.44 -2.10 -11.80
CA LEU A 166 -11.35 -2.08 -12.75
C LEU A 166 -11.11 -3.50 -13.26
N ILE A 167 -10.97 -3.62 -14.58
CA ILE A 167 -10.37 -4.78 -15.21
C ILE A 167 -9.04 -4.36 -15.83
N GLU A 168 -8.02 -5.18 -15.63
CA GLU A 168 -6.65 -4.91 -16.06
C GLU A 168 -6.07 -6.13 -16.76
N LYS A 169 -5.15 -5.90 -17.70
CA LYS A 169 -4.30 -6.97 -18.24
C LYS A 169 -3.45 -7.53 -17.11
N GLU A 170 -3.44 -8.85 -16.95
CA GLU A 170 -2.58 -9.48 -15.96
C GLU A 170 -1.13 -9.51 -16.46
N ILE A 171 -0.22 -9.00 -15.65
CA ILE A 171 1.22 -8.93 -15.94
C ILE A 171 1.94 -10.09 -15.26
N ALA A 172 2.87 -10.71 -15.97
CA ALA A 172 3.72 -11.77 -15.42
C ALA A 172 4.87 -11.17 -14.61
N GLY A 173 5.29 -11.88 -13.56
CA GLY A 173 6.42 -11.48 -12.73
C GLY A 173 6.12 -11.55 -11.24
N SER A 174 7.11 -11.17 -10.45
CA SER A 174 6.98 -11.07 -9.00
C SER A 174 6.42 -9.72 -8.60
N SER A 175 5.75 -9.67 -7.45
CA SER A 175 5.27 -8.43 -6.86
C SER A 175 6.34 -7.83 -5.95
N TYR A 176 6.62 -6.55 -6.14
CA TYR A 176 7.57 -5.80 -5.33
C TYR A 176 6.87 -4.61 -4.68
N ARG A 177 7.36 -4.19 -3.50
CA ARG A 177 6.99 -2.92 -2.88
C ARG A 177 8.26 -2.13 -2.59
N LEU A 178 8.36 -0.97 -3.21
CA LEU A 178 9.42 0.01 -2.96
C LEU A 178 8.88 1.09 -2.03
N LEU A 179 9.63 1.47 -1.03
CA LEU A 179 9.24 2.47 -0.04
C LEU A 179 10.10 3.72 -0.18
N TYR A 180 9.44 4.88 -0.19
CA TYR A 180 10.07 6.18 -0.32
C TYR A 180 9.67 7.09 0.83
N LEU A 181 10.65 7.85 1.33
CA LEU A 181 10.47 8.89 2.34
C LEU A 181 11.05 10.20 1.81
N ASN A 182 10.19 11.20 1.63
CA ASN A 182 10.49 12.51 1.06
C ASN A 182 11.28 12.41 -0.26
N GLY A 183 10.82 11.55 -1.18
CA GLY A 183 11.47 11.29 -2.46
C GLY A 183 12.71 10.40 -2.38
N ARG A 184 13.23 10.09 -1.18
CA ARG A 184 14.36 9.18 -1.00
C ARG A 184 13.87 7.73 -0.94
N PHE A 185 14.44 6.87 -1.77
CA PHE A 185 14.27 5.41 -1.65
C PHE A 185 14.87 4.90 -0.34
N ILE A 186 14.05 4.26 0.50
CA ILE A 186 14.49 3.76 1.80
C ILE A 186 14.52 2.24 1.88
N ASP A 187 13.62 1.54 1.17
CA ASP A 187 13.61 0.06 1.18
C ASP A 187 12.86 -0.57 0.01
N ALA A 188 13.11 -1.85 -0.27
CA ALA A 188 12.32 -2.65 -1.21
C ALA A 188 12.20 -4.12 -0.81
N VAL A 189 10.99 -4.67 -0.97
CA VAL A 189 10.67 -6.06 -0.64
C VAL A 189 9.97 -6.76 -1.82
N ARG A 190 10.42 -7.98 -2.16
CA ARG A 190 9.66 -8.93 -2.98
C ARG A 190 8.67 -9.65 -2.08
N ARG A 191 7.41 -9.72 -2.51
CA ARG A 191 6.34 -10.43 -1.80
C ARG A 191 5.86 -11.59 -2.65
N ASP A 192 6.02 -12.79 -2.13
CA ASP A 192 5.57 -14.02 -2.78
C ASP A 192 4.18 -14.44 -2.27
N PRO A 193 3.42 -15.22 -3.06
CA PRO A 193 2.06 -15.58 -2.67
C PRO A 193 2.03 -16.52 -1.45
N PRO A 194 0.95 -16.52 -0.66
CA PRO A 194 0.84 -17.39 0.50
C PRO A 194 0.80 -18.87 0.09
N VAL A 195 1.63 -19.69 0.73
CA VAL A 195 1.70 -21.13 0.49
C VAL A 195 1.34 -21.94 1.74
N VAL A 196 0.96 -23.20 1.53
CA VAL A 196 0.95 -24.23 2.58
C VAL A 196 1.85 -25.38 2.14
N VAL A 197 2.45 -26.05 3.13
CA VAL A 197 3.31 -27.22 2.91
C VAL A 197 2.55 -28.47 3.36
N GLY A 198 2.47 -29.47 2.48
CA GLY A 198 1.86 -30.74 2.76
C GLY A 198 2.58 -31.51 3.85
N ASP A 199 1.81 -32.20 4.67
CA ASP A 199 2.30 -33.14 5.69
C ASP A 199 1.96 -34.60 5.33
N GLY A 200 1.43 -34.84 4.13
CA GLY A 200 0.99 -36.15 3.64
C GLY A 200 -0.30 -36.68 4.30
N LYS A 201 -0.91 -35.93 5.22
CA LYS A 201 -2.03 -36.39 6.05
C LYS A 201 -3.24 -35.48 5.95
N ARG A 202 -3.07 -34.16 6.07
CA ARG A 202 -4.15 -33.18 6.16
C ARG A 202 -4.59 -32.68 4.79
N SER A 203 -5.85 -32.31 4.69
CA SER A 203 -6.40 -31.64 3.51
C SER A 203 -5.93 -30.19 3.46
N LEU A 204 -6.00 -29.54 2.30
CA LEU A 204 -5.66 -28.12 2.15
C LEU A 204 -6.43 -27.24 3.14
N LYS A 205 -7.72 -27.51 3.35
CA LYS A 205 -8.52 -26.79 4.35
C LYS A 205 -7.96 -26.95 5.77
N GLU A 206 -7.61 -28.17 6.16
CA GLU A 206 -7.04 -28.47 7.48
C GLU A 206 -5.64 -27.86 7.65
N LEU A 207 -4.82 -27.88 6.59
CA LEU A 207 -3.50 -27.25 6.56
C LEU A 207 -3.59 -25.73 6.74
N MET A 208 -4.51 -25.07 6.03
CA MET A 208 -4.75 -23.62 6.19
C MET A 208 -5.16 -23.27 7.62
N GLN A 209 -6.07 -24.05 8.22
CA GLN A 209 -6.49 -23.84 9.61
C GLN A 209 -5.34 -24.07 10.60
N SER A 210 -4.50 -25.08 10.34
CA SER A 210 -3.31 -25.33 11.16
C SER A 210 -2.29 -24.21 11.05
N GLU A 211 -2.07 -23.69 9.86
CA GLU A 211 -1.17 -22.57 9.61
C GLU A 211 -1.67 -21.28 10.27
N ASN A 212 -2.98 -20.99 10.25
CA ASN A 212 -3.52 -19.84 10.99
C ASN A 212 -3.30 -19.94 12.50
N ARG A 213 -3.55 -21.12 13.10
CA ARG A 213 -3.25 -21.35 14.53
C ARG A 213 -1.77 -21.14 14.83
N LYS A 214 -0.89 -21.66 13.98
CA LYS A 214 0.56 -21.46 14.10
C LYS A 214 0.92 -19.97 14.02
N ARG A 215 0.36 -19.20 13.08
CA ARG A 215 0.60 -17.75 12.96
C ARG A 215 0.23 -16.98 14.24
N LEU A 216 -0.85 -17.38 14.91
CA LEU A 216 -1.31 -16.76 16.16
C LEU A 216 -0.49 -17.19 17.39
N GLN A 217 0.00 -18.43 17.40
CA GLN A 217 0.69 -19.03 18.54
C GLN A 217 2.22 -18.94 18.45
N ALA A 218 2.76 -18.50 17.32
CA ALA A 218 4.20 -18.37 17.13
C ALA A 218 4.80 -17.43 18.19
N PRO A 219 5.94 -17.80 18.83
CA PRO A 219 6.61 -16.96 19.80
C PRO A 219 6.98 -15.59 19.23
N GLU A 220 7.45 -15.59 17.98
CA GLU A 220 7.66 -14.39 17.18
C GLU A 220 6.52 -14.21 16.18
N ILE A 221 6.16 -12.95 15.92
CA ILE A 221 5.13 -12.62 14.95
C ILE A 221 5.67 -12.92 13.54
N ILE A 222 5.08 -13.91 12.87
CA ILE A 222 5.48 -14.30 11.50
C ILE A 222 4.51 -13.81 10.41
N ALA A 223 3.30 -13.39 10.79
CA ALA A 223 2.27 -12.90 9.87
C ALA A 223 1.23 -12.06 10.62
N LEU A 224 0.59 -11.11 9.93
CA LEU A 224 -0.45 -10.23 10.51
C LEU A 224 -1.84 -10.43 9.90
N SER A 225 -2.02 -11.51 9.14
CA SER A 225 -3.28 -11.80 8.46
C SER A 225 -3.52 -13.31 8.42
N PRO A 226 -4.81 -13.73 8.54
CA PRO A 226 -5.18 -15.11 8.34
C PRO A 226 -5.09 -15.49 6.87
N LEU A 227 -4.88 -16.78 6.61
CA LEU A 227 -5.23 -17.40 5.34
C LEU A 227 -6.74 -17.53 5.25
N GLU A 228 -7.31 -17.01 4.17
CA GLU A 228 -8.76 -16.98 3.96
C GLU A 228 -9.18 -17.84 2.77
N ILE A 229 -10.29 -18.58 2.95
CA ILE A 229 -10.92 -19.36 1.88
C ILE A 229 -11.98 -18.49 1.18
N ASP A 230 -11.52 -17.49 0.45
CA ASP A 230 -12.35 -16.58 -0.34
C ASP A 230 -12.55 -17.09 -1.79
N TYR A 231 -13.08 -16.22 -2.66
CA TYR A 231 -13.28 -16.57 -4.07
C TYR A 231 -11.95 -16.77 -4.81
N GLU A 232 -10.96 -15.92 -4.55
CA GLU A 232 -9.66 -16.00 -5.20
C GLU A 232 -8.90 -17.27 -4.83
N CYS A 233 -8.92 -17.65 -3.54
CA CYS A 233 -8.33 -18.90 -3.07
C CYS A 233 -8.92 -20.12 -3.80
N LYS A 234 -10.25 -20.19 -3.90
CA LYS A 234 -10.93 -21.29 -4.59
C LYS A 234 -10.61 -21.34 -6.07
N LEU A 235 -10.56 -20.18 -6.74
CA LEU A 235 -10.22 -20.10 -8.15
C LEU A 235 -8.77 -20.52 -8.39
N CYS A 236 -7.85 -20.05 -7.56
CA CYS A 236 -6.43 -20.39 -7.62
C CYS A 236 -6.20 -21.90 -7.48
N LEU A 237 -6.83 -22.54 -6.48
CA LEU A 237 -6.74 -23.99 -6.29
C LEU A 237 -7.36 -24.76 -7.46
N GLN A 238 -8.55 -24.34 -7.93
CA GLN A 238 -9.22 -24.98 -9.06
C GLN A 238 -8.35 -24.94 -10.33
N GLN A 239 -7.67 -23.83 -10.60
CA GLN A 239 -6.79 -23.70 -11.77
C GLN A 239 -5.55 -24.59 -11.69
N GLN A 240 -5.11 -24.93 -10.48
CA GLN A 240 -4.05 -25.91 -10.24
C GLN A 240 -4.56 -27.36 -10.23
N GLY A 241 -5.86 -27.59 -10.41
CA GLY A 241 -6.47 -28.92 -10.36
C GLY A 241 -6.77 -29.43 -8.94
N TYR A 242 -6.66 -28.57 -7.92
CA TYR A 242 -6.89 -28.93 -6.54
C TYR A 242 -8.27 -28.53 -6.04
N SER A 243 -8.74 -29.27 -5.04
CA SER A 243 -9.91 -28.90 -4.22
C SER A 243 -9.48 -28.68 -2.78
N LEU A 244 -10.32 -28.04 -1.95
CA LEU A 244 -10.02 -27.87 -0.53
C LEU A 244 -9.88 -29.19 0.25
N GLY A 245 -10.39 -30.30 -0.30
CA GLY A 245 -10.24 -31.65 0.26
C GLY A 245 -8.97 -32.37 -0.21
N TYR A 246 -8.22 -31.81 -1.15
CA TYR A 246 -6.94 -32.37 -1.61
C TYR A 246 -5.96 -32.49 -0.44
N ARG A 247 -5.21 -33.60 -0.37
CA ARG A 247 -4.21 -33.89 0.66
C ARG A 247 -2.82 -33.88 0.02
N PRO A 248 -2.06 -32.78 0.11
CA PRO A 248 -0.74 -32.69 -0.50
C PRO A 248 0.26 -33.65 0.18
N GLY A 249 1.19 -34.19 -0.61
CA GLY A 249 2.28 -35.03 -0.13
C GLY A 249 3.20 -34.28 0.84
N ALA A 250 3.93 -35.01 1.69
CA ALA A 250 4.85 -34.39 2.63
C ALA A 250 5.91 -33.55 1.88
N GLY A 251 6.01 -32.26 2.22
CA GLY A 251 6.92 -31.30 1.59
C GLY A 251 6.39 -30.63 0.31
N GLU A 252 5.23 -31.05 -0.21
CA GLU A 252 4.61 -30.42 -1.38
C GLU A 252 4.13 -28.99 -1.03
N LYS A 253 4.60 -27.99 -1.78
CA LYS A 253 4.21 -26.58 -1.58
C LYS A 253 3.07 -26.20 -2.51
N ILE A 254 1.94 -25.79 -1.93
CA ILE A 254 0.76 -25.36 -2.69
C ILE A 254 0.54 -23.87 -2.49
N ALA A 255 0.54 -23.10 -3.58
CA ALA A 255 0.15 -21.70 -3.56
C ALA A 255 -1.36 -21.58 -3.43
N LEU A 256 -1.81 -20.88 -2.39
CA LEU A 256 -3.24 -20.74 -2.06
C LEU A 256 -3.89 -19.61 -2.83
N LYS A 257 -3.12 -18.58 -3.18
CA LYS A 257 -3.56 -17.37 -3.90
C LYS A 257 -2.44 -16.95 -4.84
N THR A 258 -2.77 -16.14 -5.84
CA THR A 258 -1.79 -15.39 -6.64
C THR A 258 -1.58 -13.99 -6.05
N VAL A 259 -2.61 -13.43 -5.42
CA VAL A 259 -2.55 -12.16 -4.70
C VAL A 259 -1.62 -12.30 -3.50
N VAL A 260 -0.54 -11.51 -3.47
CA VAL A 260 0.56 -11.55 -2.49
C VAL A 260 0.24 -10.87 -1.16
N ASN A 261 -1.02 -10.99 -0.73
CA ASN A 261 -1.47 -10.60 0.60
C ASN A 261 -1.65 -11.87 1.45
N GLN A 262 -1.70 -11.74 2.78
CA GLN A 262 -1.76 -12.89 3.71
C GLN A 262 -0.51 -13.78 3.72
N ASN A 263 0.59 -13.26 3.20
CA ASN A 263 1.89 -13.89 3.25
C ASN A 263 2.54 -13.73 4.64
N THR A 264 3.48 -14.61 4.94
CA THR A 264 4.30 -14.61 6.16
C THR A 264 5.66 -13.95 5.88
N ALA A 265 6.47 -13.81 6.93
CA ALA A 265 7.84 -13.36 6.81
C ALA A 265 8.68 -14.23 5.85
N ALA A 266 8.40 -15.54 5.77
CA ALA A 266 9.15 -16.44 4.91
C ALA A 266 8.94 -16.18 3.40
N GLU A 267 7.83 -15.53 3.04
CA GLU A 267 7.49 -15.14 1.66
C GLU A 267 7.80 -13.66 1.36
N ASN A 268 8.50 -12.95 2.26
CA ASN A 268 8.98 -11.59 2.00
C ASN A 268 10.51 -11.59 1.94
N GLU A 269 11.08 -11.12 0.84
CA GLU A 269 12.53 -11.07 0.63
C GLU A 269 12.98 -9.63 0.43
N SER A 270 13.99 -9.19 1.18
CA SER A 270 14.58 -7.87 0.94
C SER A 270 15.29 -7.90 -0.40
N VAL A 271 14.99 -6.91 -1.24
CA VAL A 271 15.62 -6.76 -2.56
C VAL A 271 16.21 -5.36 -2.74
N ARG A 272 16.34 -4.60 -1.64
CA ARG A 272 16.77 -3.21 -1.61
C ARG A 272 18.05 -2.95 -2.42
N GLN A 273 19.01 -3.87 -2.38
CA GLN A 273 20.32 -3.72 -3.01
C GLN A 273 20.35 -4.02 -4.52
N ILE A 274 19.31 -4.68 -5.03
CA ILE A 274 19.30 -5.16 -6.43
C ILE A 274 18.30 -4.40 -7.30
N VAL A 275 17.56 -3.44 -6.75
CA VAL A 275 16.59 -2.64 -7.52
C VAL A 275 17.33 -1.77 -8.54
N HIS A 276 16.91 -1.87 -9.80
CA HIS A 276 17.50 -1.05 -10.86
C HIS A 276 17.34 0.46 -10.57
N PRO A 277 18.39 1.29 -10.75
CA PRO A 277 18.33 2.73 -10.46
C PRO A 277 17.22 3.48 -11.20
N SER A 278 16.87 3.10 -12.43
CA SER A 278 15.77 3.73 -13.16
C SER A 278 14.41 3.47 -12.50
N THR A 279 14.22 2.30 -11.90
CA THR A 279 13.01 1.93 -11.18
C THR A 279 12.90 2.72 -9.86
N ILE A 280 14.04 2.92 -9.18
CA ILE A 280 14.14 3.81 -8.01
C ILE A 280 13.73 5.24 -8.39
N LYS A 281 14.26 5.76 -9.50
CA LYS A 281 13.96 7.10 -9.99
C LYS A 281 12.46 7.29 -10.29
N ILE A 282 11.84 6.33 -10.99
CA ILE A 282 10.41 6.35 -11.29
C ILE A 282 9.58 6.47 -10.01
N GLY A 283 9.88 5.69 -8.96
CA GLY A 283 9.13 5.75 -7.72
C GLY A 283 9.29 7.08 -6.99
N ALA A 284 10.47 7.70 -7.03
CA ALA A 284 10.70 9.04 -6.49
C ALA A 284 9.93 10.12 -7.27
N GLU A 285 9.87 10.03 -8.60
CA GLU A 285 9.09 10.94 -9.45
C GLU A 285 7.59 10.81 -9.17
N ILE A 286 7.09 9.59 -8.94
CA ILE A 286 5.69 9.35 -8.55
C ILE A 286 5.39 9.96 -7.17
N ALA A 287 6.31 9.83 -6.21
CA ALA A 287 6.17 10.46 -4.90
C ALA A 287 6.01 11.98 -5.03
N ASP A 288 6.85 12.64 -5.85
CA ASP A 288 6.74 14.08 -6.08
C ASP A 288 5.47 14.47 -6.85
N LEU A 289 5.07 13.68 -7.85
CA LEU A 289 3.87 13.92 -8.65
C LEU A 289 2.60 14.02 -7.81
N PHE A 290 2.47 13.16 -6.80
CA PHE A 290 1.35 13.17 -5.85
C PHE A 290 1.63 13.94 -4.56
N LYS A 291 2.78 14.61 -4.48
CA LYS A 291 3.26 15.36 -3.30
C LYS A 291 3.25 14.54 -2.00
N LEU A 292 3.50 13.23 -2.13
CA LEU A 292 3.58 12.30 -1.01
C LEU A 292 4.98 12.28 -0.41
N LYS A 293 5.04 12.39 0.91
CA LYS A 293 6.23 12.26 1.73
C LYS A 293 6.48 10.81 2.11
N LEU A 294 5.46 10.02 2.44
CA LEU A 294 5.64 8.57 2.62
C LEU A 294 4.79 7.82 1.61
N VAL A 295 5.42 7.00 0.77
CA VAL A 295 4.70 6.24 -0.26
C VAL A 295 5.30 4.87 -0.50
N GLY A 296 4.44 3.87 -0.58
CA GLY A 296 4.77 2.57 -1.14
C GLY A 296 4.40 2.52 -2.62
N VAL A 297 5.34 2.19 -3.48
CA VAL A 297 5.10 1.97 -4.92
C VAL A 297 5.16 0.47 -5.17
N ASP A 298 4.03 -0.11 -5.53
CA ASP A 298 3.94 -1.54 -5.82
C ASP A 298 4.14 -1.78 -7.31
N LEU A 299 5.03 -2.71 -7.63
CA LEU A 299 5.42 -3.05 -9.00
C LEU A 299 5.16 -4.53 -9.25
N ILE A 300 4.89 -4.88 -10.51
CA ILE A 300 4.96 -6.26 -10.98
C ILE A 300 6.00 -6.31 -12.09
N THR A 301 7.03 -7.14 -11.94
CA THR A 301 8.08 -7.28 -12.97
C THR A 301 8.68 -8.69 -12.96
N PRO A 302 9.04 -9.25 -14.12
CA PRO A 302 9.84 -10.48 -14.19
C PRO A 302 11.22 -10.33 -13.57
N ASP A 303 11.81 -9.14 -13.65
CA ASP A 303 13.16 -8.85 -13.18
C ASP A 303 13.24 -7.41 -12.63
N ILE A 304 13.57 -7.26 -11.35
CA ILE A 304 13.69 -5.95 -10.68
C ILE A 304 15.05 -5.29 -10.91
N THR A 305 16.02 -6.06 -11.41
CA THR A 305 17.41 -5.62 -11.67
C THR A 305 17.55 -4.90 -13.02
N ARG A 306 16.48 -4.86 -13.82
CA ARG A 306 16.44 -4.22 -15.14
C ARG A 306 15.36 -3.12 -15.21
N PRO A 307 15.46 -2.18 -16.16
CA PRO A 307 14.40 -1.19 -16.39
C PRO A 307 13.05 -1.84 -16.68
N LEU A 308 11.99 -1.37 -16.02
CA LEU A 308 10.63 -1.93 -16.15
C LEU A 308 10.17 -2.06 -17.60
N ALA A 309 10.37 -1.02 -18.41
CA ALA A 309 9.93 -1.00 -19.81
C ALA A 309 10.61 -2.07 -20.68
N GLU A 310 11.83 -2.49 -20.36
CA GLU A 310 12.56 -3.50 -21.14
C GLU A 310 12.09 -4.93 -20.86
N VAL A 311 11.64 -5.19 -19.63
CA VAL A 311 11.27 -6.53 -19.17
C VAL A 311 9.76 -6.72 -19.01
N GLY A 312 8.97 -5.75 -19.44
CA GLY A 312 7.50 -5.78 -19.33
C GLY A 312 6.98 -5.61 -17.91
N GLY A 313 7.76 -4.96 -17.04
CA GLY A 313 7.34 -4.60 -15.70
C GLY A 313 6.42 -3.37 -15.69
N VAL A 314 5.55 -3.28 -14.68
CA VAL A 314 4.56 -2.20 -14.55
C VAL A 314 4.46 -1.68 -13.12
N ILE A 315 4.02 -0.42 -12.98
CA ILE A 315 3.55 0.15 -11.73
C ILE A 315 2.12 -0.33 -11.50
N ASN A 316 1.93 -1.16 -10.49
CA ASN A 316 0.65 -1.81 -10.22
C ASN A 316 -0.26 -0.98 -9.31
N GLU A 317 0.27 -0.39 -8.23
CA GLU A 317 -0.48 0.50 -7.35
C GLU A 317 0.40 1.43 -6.51
N ILE A 318 -0.21 2.53 -6.05
CA ILE A 318 0.40 3.48 -5.10
C ILE A 318 -0.29 3.33 -3.74
N ASN A 319 0.51 3.04 -2.72
CA ASN A 319 0.07 2.84 -1.34
C ASN A 319 0.40 4.08 -0.50
N THR A 320 -0.65 4.80 -0.10
CA THR A 320 -0.57 6.07 0.63
C THR A 320 -0.43 5.92 2.14
N ASN A 321 -0.75 4.73 2.67
CA ASN A 321 -0.44 4.32 4.05
C ASN A 321 0.24 2.95 3.97
N PRO A 322 1.50 2.89 3.49
CA PRO A 322 2.16 1.62 3.21
C PRO A 322 2.32 0.82 4.50
N GLY A 323 1.86 -0.44 4.49
CA GLY A 323 2.00 -1.33 5.63
C GLY A 323 3.47 -1.60 5.93
N LEU A 324 4.02 -0.97 6.97
CA LEU A 324 5.44 -1.09 7.33
C LEU A 324 5.83 -2.52 7.68
N HIS A 325 4.90 -3.33 8.18
CA HIS A 325 5.13 -4.74 8.50
C HIS A 325 5.76 -5.57 7.35
N HIS A 326 5.52 -5.23 6.08
CA HIS A 326 6.17 -5.95 4.97
C HIS A 326 7.69 -5.74 4.92
N HIS A 327 8.19 -4.64 5.49
CA HIS A 327 9.61 -4.29 5.56
C HIS A 327 10.32 -4.85 6.80
N TYR A 328 9.56 -5.39 7.75
CA TYR A 328 10.05 -5.94 9.02
C TYR A 328 9.85 -7.46 9.13
N LEU A 329 8.70 -7.95 8.66
CA LEU A 329 8.40 -9.36 8.55
C LEU A 329 9.01 -9.89 7.25
N ILE A 330 10.33 -10.02 7.22
CA ILE A 330 11.11 -10.51 6.09
C ILE A 330 11.87 -11.78 6.46
N LYS A 331 12.20 -12.58 5.44
CA LYS A 331 12.86 -13.88 5.59
C LYS A 331 14.22 -13.75 6.25
N ASN A 332 15.01 -12.76 5.85
CA ASN A 332 16.30 -12.46 6.46
C ASN A 332 16.22 -11.18 7.31
N LYS A 333 16.05 -11.33 8.63
CA LYS A 333 15.85 -10.19 9.54
C LYS A 333 17.05 -9.23 9.59
N SER A 334 18.27 -9.67 9.29
CA SER A 334 19.46 -8.81 9.30
C SER A 334 19.47 -7.80 8.15
N GLU A 335 18.64 -8.00 7.12
CA GLU A 335 18.48 -7.09 5.98
C GLU A 335 17.39 -6.03 6.19
N ASN A 336 16.82 -5.94 7.41
CA ASN A 336 15.83 -4.94 7.75
C ASN A 336 16.45 -3.53 7.68
N ALA A 337 15.79 -2.63 6.94
CA ALA A 337 16.27 -1.29 6.68
C ALA A 337 15.94 -0.24 7.78
N GLY A 338 15.27 -0.62 8.88
CA GLY A 338 14.97 0.30 10.00
C GLY A 338 14.02 1.44 9.62
N VAL A 339 13.08 1.19 8.70
CA VAL A 339 12.29 2.26 8.06
C VAL A 339 11.43 3.07 9.04
N ALA A 340 10.95 2.48 10.14
CA ALA A 340 10.16 3.19 11.15
C ALA A 340 10.98 4.26 11.89
N GLY A 341 12.22 3.95 12.28
CA GLY A 341 13.14 4.92 12.89
C GLY A 341 13.43 6.08 11.93
N ALA A 342 13.72 5.78 10.66
CA ALA A 342 13.93 6.79 9.63
C ALA A 342 12.70 7.70 9.41
N ILE A 343 11.49 7.15 9.46
CA ILE A 343 10.23 7.91 9.36
C ILE A 343 10.07 8.82 10.57
N LEU A 344 10.25 8.32 11.80
CA LEU A 344 10.13 9.13 13.02
C LEU A 344 11.17 10.25 13.07
N GLU A 345 12.43 9.94 12.71
CA GLU A 345 13.50 10.92 12.67
C GLU A 345 13.14 12.07 11.72
N TYR A 346 12.62 11.75 10.53
CA TYR A 346 12.17 12.75 9.57
C TYR A 346 10.99 13.59 10.10
N ILE A 347 9.99 12.97 10.73
CA ILE A 347 8.84 13.68 11.29
C ILE A 347 9.28 14.65 12.39
N LEU A 348 10.03 14.15 13.39
CA LEU A 348 10.38 14.92 14.59
C LEU A 348 11.46 15.98 14.34
N SER A 349 12.40 15.75 13.41
CA SER A 349 13.40 16.75 13.03
C SER A 349 12.81 17.96 12.30
N ARG A 350 11.71 17.77 11.53
CA ARG A 350 11.03 18.86 10.83
C ARG A 350 10.45 19.90 11.79
N HIS A 351 9.95 19.46 12.95
CA HIS A 351 9.41 20.36 13.96
C HIS A 351 10.50 21.22 14.63
N ARG A 352 11.74 20.73 14.75
CA ARG A 352 12.89 21.54 15.20
C ARG A 352 13.22 22.67 14.22
N ALA A 353 13.19 22.40 12.91
CA ALA A 353 13.46 23.41 11.90
C ALA A 353 12.44 24.56 11.97
N PHE A 354 11.14 24.24 12.10
CA PHE A 354 10.11 25.28 12.28
C PHE A 354 10.24 26.04 13.61
N ALA A 355 10.64 25.38 14.70
CA ALA A 355 10.87 26.04 15.99
C ALA A 355 12.08 27.00 15.96
N LEU A 356 13.14 26.67 15.21
CA LEU A 356 14.30 27.55 15.00
C LEU A 356 13.97 28.80 14.18
N PHE A 357 12.97 28.76 13.29
CA PHE A 357 12.48 29.95 12.59
C PHE A 357 11.54 30.82 13.44
N ILE A 358 11.01 30.27 14.55
CA ILE A 358 10.21 31.00 15.53
C ILE A 358 11.06 31.20 16.79
N VAL A 359 12.22 31.84 16.64
CA VAL A 359 12.80 32.57 17.78
C VAL A 359 11.89 33.78 17.98
N PRO A 360 11.33 34.03 19.18
CA PRO A 360 10.60 35.26 19.41
C PRO A 360 11.57 36.41 19.14
N LEU A 361 11.27 37.22 18.13
CA LEU A 361 11.87 38.53 18.01
C LEU A 361 11.60 39.24 19.33
N ASN A 362 12.64 39.41 20.16
CA ASN A 362 12.57 40.30 21.32
C ASN A 362 11.96 41.63 20.84
N ALA A 363 11.01 42.17 21.61
CA ALA A 363 10.22 43.35 21.23
C ALA A 363 11.04 44.54 20.67
N ASN A 364 12.33 44.63 21.03
CA ASN A 364 13.25 45.66 20.54
C ASN A 364 13.69 45.48 19.06
N VAL A 365 13.70 44.26 18.52
CA VAL A 365 14.08 44.02 17.11
C VAL A 365 12.90 44.28 16.17
N PHE A 366 11.67 44.05 16.62
CA PHE A 366 10.46 44.35 15.86
C PHE A 366 10.25 45.86 15.66
N GLN A 367 10.56 46.69 16.67
CA GLN A 367 10.55 48.16 16.52
C GLN A 367 11.62 48.66 15.54
N SER A 368 12.79 48.04 15.50
CA SER A 368 13.88 48.46 14.62
C SER A 368 13.61 48.12 13.13
N LEU A 369 12.94 46.99 12.86
CA LEU A 369 12.56 46.59 11.49
C LEU A 369 11.34 47.38 10.95
N CYS A 370 10.42 47.78 11.83
CA CYS A 370 9.31 48.67 11.45
C CYS A 370 9.78 50.13 11.20
N ALA A 371 10.85 50.58 11.85
CA ALA A 371 11.42 51.91 11.60
C ALA A 371 12.16 52.01 10.24
N LEU A 372 12.79 50.92 9.78
CA LEU A 372 13.52 50.89 8.51
C LEU A 372 12.59 50.75 7.27
N SER A 373 11.36 50.27 7.46
CA SER A 373 10.37 50.10 6.38
C SER A 373 9.51 51.36 6.14
N TRP A 374 9.52 52.35 7.04
CA TRP A 374 8.82 53.63 6.86
C TRP A 374 9.67 54.72 6.19
N VAL A 375 10.99 54.66 6.31
CA VAL A 375 11.90 55.67 5.70
C VAL A 375 12.02 55.49 4.17
N HIS A 376 11.83 54.28 3.64
CA HIS A 376 11.87 54.04 2.19
C HIS A 376 10.56 54.35 1.46
N TYR A 377 9.42 54.45 2.15
CA TYR A 377 8.13 54.70 1.50
C TYR A 377 7.81 56.20 1.34
N PHE A 378 8.46 57.08 2.12
CA PHE A 378 8.18 58.53 2.09
C PHE A 378 9.15 59.37 1.25
N PHE A 379 10.28 58.83 0.78
CA PHE A 379 11.25 59.58 -0.04
C PHE A 379 11.26 59.24 -1.54
N LEU A 380 10.50 58.23 -1.99
CA LEU A 380 10.43 57.84 -3.42
C LEU A 380 9.07 58.08 -4.09
N ALA A 381 8.07 58.60 -3.36
CA ALA A 381 6.73 58.84 -3.88
C ALA A 381 6.55 60.08 -4.81
N PRO A 382 7.42 61.12 -4.84
CA PRO A 382 7.23 62.23 -5.79
C PRO A 382 7.93 62.08 -7.15
N LEU A 383 8.76 61.05 -7.39
CA LEU A 383 9.57 60.95 -8.61
C LEU A 383 8.97 60.11 -9.75
N ILE A 384 7.84 59.43 -9.52
CA ILE A 384 7.20 58.57 -10.54
C ILE A 384 6.01 59.28 -11.23
N HIS A 385 5.56 60.43 -10.73
CA HIS A 385 4.41 61.14 -11.30
C HIS A 385 4.73 62.24 -12.33
N LYS A 386 6.00 62.44 -12.71
CA LYS A 386 6.42 63.49 -13.66
C LYS A 386 6.98 62.97 -15.02
N GLU A 387 7.11 61.66 -15.22
CA GLU A 387 7.55 61.09 -16.52
C GLU A 387 6.42 60.44 -17.35
N MET A 388 5.15 60.58 -16.94
CA MET A 388 4.00 60.02 -17.69
C MET A 388 2.99 61.07 -18.17
N SER A 389 3.40 62.34 -18.33
CA SER A 389 2.56 63.35 -19.02
C SER A 389 3.22 64.04 -20.21
N GLU A 390 4.42 63.63 -20.65
CA GLU A 390 5.04 64.07 -21.90
C GLU A 390 5.81 62.89 -22.55
N ALA A 391 5.07 61.98 -23.18
CA ALA A 391 5.55 61.04 -24.21
C ALA A 391 4.38 60.50 -25.02
#